data_AF-A0A959F8L9-F1
#
_entry.id   AF-A0A959F8L9-F1
#
_cell.length_a   1.000
_cell.length_b   1.000
_cell.length_c   1.000
_cell.angle_alpha   90.00
_cell.angle_beta   90.00
_cell.angle_gamma   90.00
#
_symmetry.space_group_name_H-M   'P 1'
#
loop_
_entity.id
_entity.type
_entity.pdbx_description
1 polymer ?
#
loop_
_entity_poly.entity_id
_entity_poly.type
_entity_poly.pdbx_seq_one_letter_code
_entity_poly.pdbx_strand_id
1 'polypeptide(L)'
;MKAAYLYSTFIVLVLLFSACQRDSIADIDTKTAVVKAYLFAGQQVDSFQVTQSYSYAQQDTNLITLDDLDITITKDQEAFPLFPRGEGIYENPDLVIEPGQVYQMDFDWQGETISAETYIPETREAVISTTEIEMEKVDFSGGFGGGPGIQPETVDPVDISWENPEGDYYYVVIRNIEDDPEEIIELPENVDFGDRRRFFFISEPEIMDVYTIDPRRSLTQFGTHQIIVYRVNPEYAALYETSGNSSLSLVQPPSNIVNGLGIFTGVSSDTVYLEVTKAQ
;
A
#
# COMPACT_ATOMS: atom_id res chain seq x y z
N MET A 1 75.67 -27.85 0.12
CA MET A 1 74.32 -28.27 0.55
C MET A 1 73.55 -27.19 1.34
N LYS A 2 74.14 -26.40 2.25
CA LYS A 2 73.42 -25.37 3.01
C LYS A 2 72.88 -24.18 2.18
N ALA A 3 73.56 -23.80 1.09
CA ALA A 3 73.13 -22.69 0.23
C ALA A 3 71.87 -23.00 -0.61
N ALA A 4 71.69 -24.26 -1.04
CA ALA A 4 70.53 -24.66 -1.83
C ALA A 4 69.23 -24.67 -1.01
N TYR A 5 69.31 -25.00 0.29
CA TYR A 5 68.17 -24.87 1.21
C TYR A 5 67.80 -23.41 1.45
N LEU A 6 68.77 -22.48 1.52
CA LEU A 6 68.49 -21.05 1.70
C LEU A 6 67.70 -20.44 0.53
N TYR A 7 68.04 -20.81 -0.71
CA TYR A 7 67.31 -20.35 -1.90
C TYR A 7 65.93 -21.00 -2.02
N SER A 8 65.79 -22.27 -1.64
CA SER A 8 64.49 -22.96 -1.62
C SER A 8 63.52 -22.34 -0.59
N THR A 9 64.01 -21.99 0.60
CA THR A 9 63.18 -21.33 1.63
C THR A 9 62.78 -19.90 1.23
N PHE A 10 63.63 -19.19 0.49
CA PHE A 10 63.32 -17.84 0.00
C PHE A 10 62.24 -17.85 -1.11
N ILE A 11 62.25 -18.84 -2.00
CA ILE A 11 61.24 -18.98 -3.07
C ILE A 11 59.87 -19.37 -2.49
N VAL A 12 59.84 -20.20 -1.44
CA VAL A 12 58.60 -20.55 -0.72
C VAL A 12 58.05 -19.35 0.06
N LEU A 13 58.91 -18.47 0.57
CA LEU A 13 58.49 -17.25 1.27
C LEU A 13 57.90 -16.19 0.31
N VAL A 14 58.42 -16.09 -0.92
CA VAL A 14 57.90 -15.14 -1.93
C VAL A 14 56.54 -15.60 -2.49
N LEU A 15 56.28 -16.91 -2.57
CA LEU A 15 54.98 -17.44 -2.99
C LEU A 15 53.87 -17.26 -1.94
N LEU A 16 54.20 -16.99 -0.68
CA LEU A 16 53.23 -16.71 0.38
C LEU A 16 52.72 -15.25 0.37
N PHE A 17 53.34 -14.35 -0.39
CA PHE A 17 52.88 -12.96 -0.55
C PHE A 17 51.99 -12.73 -1.77
N SER A 18 51.79 -13.74 -2.63
CA SER A 18 50.70 -13.76 -3.62
C SER A 18 49.40 -14.27 -2.99
N ALA A 19 49.13 -13.85 -1.76
CA ALA A 19 47.83 -14.01 -1.14
C ALA A 19 46.84 -13.19 -1.95
N CYS A 20 46.03 -13.92 -2.72
CA CYS A 20 44.79 -13.52 -3.38
C CYS A 20 44.40 -12.07 -3.05
N GLN A 21 44.70 -11.17 -3.99
CA GLN A 21 43.99 -9.91 -4.04
C GLN A 21 42.54 -10.31 -4.26
N ARG A 22 41.77 -10.42 -3.17
CA ARG A 22 40.33 -10.47 -3.26
C ARG A 22 40.01 -9.15 -3.94
N ASP A 23 39.59 -9.24 -5.20
CA ASP A 23 38.69 -8.22 -5.71
C ASP A 23 37.61 -8.12 -4.64
N SER A 24 37.69 -7.07 -3.83
CA SER A 24 36.51 -6.59 -3.13
C SER A 24 35.51 -6.51 -4.25
N ILE A 25 34.43 -7.30 -4.16
CA ILE A 25 33.22 -7.01 -4.90
C ILE A 25 33.04 -5.52 -4.65
N ALA A 26 33.34 -4.70 -5.65
CA ALA A 26 33.15 -3.28 -5.54
C ALA A 26 31.72 -3.16 -5.03
N ASP A 27 31.49 -2.38 -3.98
CA ASP A 27 30.16 -1.91 -3.67
C ASP A 27 29.63 -1.36 -5.00
N ILE A 28 28.84 -2.17 -5.70
CA ILE A 28 28.05 -1.71 -6.83
C ILE A 28 26.96 -0.93 -6.10
N ASP A 29 27.28 0.33 -5.82
CA ASP A 29 26.35 1.32 -5.30
C ASP A 29 25.40 1.67 -6.45
N THR A 30 24.56 0.71 -6.83
CA THR A 30 23.45 0.97 -7.75
C THR A 30 22.39 1.70 -6.96
N LYS A 31 22.53 3.03 -6.98
CA LYS A 31 21.46 3.94 -6.62
C LYS A 31 20.38 3.76 -7.70
N THR A 32 19.14 3.53 -7.28
CA THR A 32 17.98 3.52 -8.20
C THR A 32 16.93 4.46 -7.64
N ALA A 33 16.31 5.29 -8.46
CA ALA A 33 15.19 6.09 -7.99
C ALA A 33 13.96 5.20 -7.78
N VAL A 34 13.23 5.46 -6.70
CA VAL A 34 12.00 4.77 -6.33
C VAL A 34 10.88 5.79 -6.29
N VAL A 35 9.91 5.63 -7.20
CA VAL A 35 8.74 6.50 -7.34
C VAL A 35 7.55 5.85 -6.65
N LYS A 36 6.79 6.61 -5.87
CA LYS A 36 5.52 6.19 -5.29
C LYS A 36 4.51 7.30 -5.50
N ALA A 37 3.53 7.06 -6.37
CA ALA A 37 2.54 8.05 -6.72
C ALA A 37 1.20 7.39 -7.08
N TYR A 38 0.14 7.87 -6.41
CA TYR A 38 -1.23 7.44 -6.63
C TYR A 38 -2.02 8.66 -7.09
N LEU A 39 -2.59 8.61 -8.28
CA LEU A 39 -3.37 9.68 -8.87
C LEU A 39 -4.85 9.40 -8.62
N PHE A 40 -5.44 10.09 -7.66
CA PHE A 40 -6.85 9.93 -7.30
C PHE A 40 -7.76 10.80 -8.16
N ALA A 41 -8.72 10.18 -8.85
CA ALA A 41 -9.71 10.89 -9.65
C ALA A 41 -10.44 11.97 -8.83
N GLY A 42 -10.53 13.18 -9.38
CA GLY A 42 -11.13 14.35 -8.76
C GLY A 42 -10.25 15.06 -7.72
N GLN A 43 -9.03 14.59 -7.46
CA GLN A 43 -8.11 15.18 -6.48
C GLN A 43 -6.92 15.85 -7.16
N GLN A 44 -6.28 16.75 -6.41
CA GLN A 44 -5.01 17.37 -6.81
C GLN A 44 -3.85 16.40 -6.56
N VAL A 45 -2.72 16.61 -7.24
CA VAL A 45 -1.50 15.84 -6.97
C VAL A 45 -0.81 16.41 -5.72
N ASP A 46 -0.79 15.66 -4.62
CA ASP A 46 -0.29 16.14 -3.33
C ASP A 46 0.71 15.19 -2.62
N SER A 47 0.99 14.05 -3.23
CA SER A 47 1.69 12.91 -2.60
C SER A 47 2.59 12.12 -3.56
N PHE A 48 3.05 12.76 -4.65
CA PHE A 48 4.04 12.14 -5.55
C PHE A 48 5.39 12.08 -4.83
N GLN A 49 5.90 10.89 -4.52
CA GLN A 49 7.13 10.73 -3.75
C GLN A 49 8.25 10.09 -4.56
N VAL A 50 9.47 10.63 -4.45
CA VAL A 50 10.69 10.06 -5.02
C VAL A 50 11.76 9.88 -3.94
N THR A 51 12.26 8.66 -3.82
CA THR A 51 13.33 8.28 -2.91
C THR A 51 14.43 7.52 -3.65
N GLN A 52 15.54 7.25 -2.97
CA GLN A 52 16.62 6.43 -3.52
C GLN A 52 16.66 5.06 -2.84
N SER A 53 16.74 4.00 -3.65
CA SER A 53 17.04 2.65 -3.15
C SER A 53 18.51 2.53 -2.73
N TYR A 54 18.80 1.57 -1.85
CA TYR A 54 20.16 1.18 -1.49
C TYR A 54 20.41 -0.30 -1.71
N SER A 55 21.69 -0.65 -1.87
CA SER A 55 22.15 -2.04 -1.77
C SER A 55 22.11 -2.51 -0.31
N TYR A 56 21.79 -3.80 -0.10
CA TYR A 56 21.69 -4.48 1.20
C TYR A 56 22.94 -4.36 2.10
N ALA A 57 24.08 -3.88 1.58
CA ALA A 57 25.35 -3.79 2.30
C ALA A 57 25.48 -2.57 3.24
N GLN A 58 24.56 -1.60 3.20
CA GLN A 58 24.64 -0.41 4.07
C GLN A 58 24.02 -0.65 5.46
N GLN A 59 24.67 -0.09 6.49
CA GLN A 59 24.19 -0.13 7.88
C GLN A 59 23.15 0.97 8.19
N ASP A 60 23.04 1.98 7.33
CA ASP A 60 22.10 3.08 7.50
C ASP A 60 20.78 2.75 6.78
N THR A 61 19.69 2.74 7.54
CA THR A 61 18.33 2.45 7.06
C THR A 61 17.53 3.72 6.77
N ASN A 62 18.15 4.90 6.86
CA ASN A 62 17.45 6.16 6.58
C ASN A 62 17.12 6.28 5.09
N LEU A 63 15.85 6.57 4.80
CA LEU A 63 15.38 6.90 3.45
C LEU A 63 16.13 8.15 2.95
N ILE A 64 16.81 8.04 1.80
CA ILE A 64 17.27 9.22 1.06
C ILE A 64 16.12 9.69 0.19
N THR A 65 15.74 10.94 0.38
CA THR A 65 14.74 11.63 -0.42
C THR A 65 15.43 12.38 -1.55
N LEU A 66 14.75 12.48 -2.70
CA LEU A 66 15.24 13.23 -3.85
C LEU A 66 14.37 14.48 -4.02
N ASP A 67 14.84 15.62 -3.52
CA ASP A 67 14.05 16.86 -3.37
C ASP A 67 14.29 17.92 -4.47
N ASP A 68 15.21 17.67 -5.40
CA ASP A 68 15.63 18.63 -6.43
C ASP A 68 15.57 17.99 -7.83
N LEU A 69 14.37 17.51 -8.19
CA LEU A 69 14.07 16.90 -9.49
C LEU A 69 13.09 17.78 -10.27
N ASP A 70 13.36 17.94 -11.57
CA ASP A 70 12.44 18.57 -12.52
C ASP A 70 11.41 17.53 -13.01
N ILE A 71 10.38 17.27 -12.19
CA ILE A 71 9.35 16.26 -12.48
C ILE A 71 8.19 16.88 -13.25
N THR A 72 7.77 16.21 -14.31
CA THR A 72 6.61 16.61 -15.11
C THR A 72 5.57 15.48 -15.15
N ILE A 73 4.30 15.84 -15.02
CA ILE A 73 3.17 14.99 -15.41
C ILE A 73 2.58 15.54 -16.72
N THR A 74 2.32 14.68 -17.69
CA THR A 74 1.75 15.05 -18.99
C THR A 74 0.39 14.42 -19.19
N LYS A 75 -0.59 15.21 -19.67
CA LYS A 75 -1.93 14.78 -20.13
C LYS A 75 -2.19 15.41 -21.49
N ASP A 76 -2.51 14.61 -22.52
CA ASP A 76 -2.85 15.11 -23.86
C ASP A 76 -1.88 16.18 -24.43
N GLN A 77 -0.58 16.00 -24.23
CA GLN A 77 0.52 16.93 -24.62
C GLN A 77 0.65 18.20 -23.76
N GLU A 78 -0.23 18.42 -22.79
CA GLU A 78 -0.08 19.46 -21.78
C GLU A 78 0.81 18.96 -20.64
N ALA A 79 1.84 19.73 -20.31
CA ALA A 79 2.83 19.41 -19.30
C ALA A 79 2.58 20.20 -18.01
N PHE A 80 2.52 19.47 -16.90
CA PHE A 80 2.27 19.99 -15.56
C PHE A 80 3.51 19.71 -14.70
N PRO A 81 4.36 20.72 -14.43
CA PRO A 81 5.51 20.54 -13.55
C PRO A 81 5.04 20.28 -12.12
N LEU A 82 5.73 19.41 -11.38
CA LEU A 82 5.50 19.23 -9.96
C LEU A 82 6.50 20.07 -9.14
N PHE A 83 6.05 20.54 -7.98
CA PHE A 83 6.82 21.39 -7.10
C PHE A 83 7.22 20.63 -5.83
N PRO A 84 8.48 20.71 -5.38
CA PRO A 84 8.93 20.00 -4.19
C PRO A 84 8.31 20.60 -2.92
N ARG A 85 7.79 19.74 -2.06
CA ARG A 85 7.31 20.05 -0.70
C ARG A 85 8.35 19.67 0.39
N GLY A 86 9.35 18.86 0.02
CA GLY A 86 10.34 18.28 0.92
C GLY A 86 10.05 16.81 1.23
N GLU A 87 11.03 16.12 1.83
CA GLU A 87 10.95 14.67 2.13
C GLU A 87 10.69 13.79 0.88
N GLY A 88 11.15 14.27 -0.28
CA GLY A 88 11.02 13.64 -1.58
C GLY A 88 9.61 13.76 -2.14
N ILE A 89 8.74 14.56 -1.52
CA ILE A 89 7.35 14.75 -1.92
C ILE A 89 7.24 15.93 -2.87
N TYR A 90 6.47 15.75 -3.93
CA TYR A 90 6.15 16.72 -4.95
C TYR A 90 4.63 16.86 -5.09
N GLU A 91 4.19 18.05 -5.42
CA GLU A 91 2.78 18.40 -5.57
C GLU A 91 2.54 19.31 -6.77
N ASN A 92 1.31 19.31 -7.27
CA ASN A 92 0.81 20.35 -8.16
C ASN A 92 -0.67 20.61 -7.81
N PRO A 93 -0.98 21.73 -7.13
CA PRO A 93 -2.35 22.05 -6.73
C PRO A 93 -3.23 22.50 -7.90
N ASP A 94 -2.65 22.87 -9.03
CA ASP A 94 -3.41 23.29 -10.22
C ASP A 94 -3.79 22.10 -11.11
N LEU A 95 -3.13 20.95 -10.94
CA LEU A 95 -3.42 19.71 -11.65
C LEU A 95 -4.46 18.89 -10.88
N VAL A 96 -5.73 18.95 -11.31
CA VAL A 96 -6.80 18.06 -10.86
C VAL A 96 -6.87 16.83 -11.77
N ILE A 97 -6.77 15.64 -11.18
CA ILE A 97 -6.76 14.38 -11.91
C ILE A 97 -8.17 14.04 -12.41
N GLU A 98 -8.32 13.95 -13.72
CA GLU A 98 -9.59 13.61 -14.39
C GLU A 98 -9.76 12.10 -14.58
N PRO A 99 -10.96 11.54 -14.31
CA PRO A 99 -11.26 10.14 -14.61
C PRO A 99 -11.30 9.87 -16.11
N GLY A 100 -10.96 8.64 -16.50
CA GLY A 100 -10.97 8.19 -17.91
C GLY A 100 -9.80 8.71 -18.74
N GLN A 101 -8.82 9.38 -18.12
CA GLN A 101 -7.66 9.95 -18.80
C GLN A 101 -6.39 9.12 -18.55
N VAL A 102 -5.40 9.29 -19.43
CA VAL A 102 -4.06 8.71 -19.27
C VAL A 102 -3.09 9.82 -18.88
N TYR A 103 -2.28 9.56 -17.86
CA TYR A 103 -1.23 10.45 -17.41
C TYR A 103 0.12 9.77 -17.59
N GLN A 104 1.10 10.55 -17.99
CA GLN A 104 2.49 10.14 -18.04
C GLN A 104 3.29 10.98 -17.05
N MET A 105 4.33 10.41 -16.46
CA MET A 105 5.29 11.16 -15.67
C MET A 105 6.69 10.93 -16.20
N ASP A 106 7.53 11.95 -16.14
CA ASP A 106 8.95 11.84 -16.48
C ASP A 106 9.83 12.84 -15.72
N PHE A 107 11.09 12.45 -15.51
CA PHE A 107 12.19 13.29 -15.03
C PHE A 107 13.54 12.64 -15.34
N ASP A 108 14.60 13.45 -15.40
CA ASP A 108 15.96 12.94 -15.58
C ASP A 108 16.66 12.73 -14.23
N TRP A 109 17.33 11.59 -14.09
CA TRP A 109 18.15 11.29 -12.91
C TRP A 109 19.36 10.42 -13.27
N GLN A 110 20.55 10.87 -12.87
CA GLN A 110 21.83 10.21 -13.19
C GLN A 110 22.08 9.93 -14.68
N GLY A 111 21.50 10.75 -15.57
CA GLY A 111 21.66 10.62 -17.01
C GLY A 111 20.69 9.63 -17.67
N GLU A 112 19.75 9.06 -16.91
CA GLU A 112 18.64 8.27 -17.43
C GLU A 112 17.33 9.05 -17.26
N THR A 113 16.43 8.93 -18.24
CA THR A 113 15.07 9.45 -18.11
C THR A 113 14.21 8.40 -17.42
N ILE A 114 13.69 8.74 -16.25
CA ILE A 114 12.75 7.92 -15.49
C ILE A 114 11.34 8.29 -15.93
N SER A 115 10.51 7.29 -16.26
CA SER A 115 9.17 7.56 -16.76
C SER A 115 8.18 6.45 -16.42
N ALA A 116 6.88 6.79 -16.42
CA ALA A 116 5.79 5.83 -16.30
C ALA A 116 4.51 6.39 -16.92
N GLU A 117 3.56 5.51 -17.19
CA GLU A 117 2.22 5.85 -17.67
C GLU A 117 1.19 5.13 -16.81
N THR A 118 0.05 5.79 -16.57
CA THR A 118 -1.09 5.17 -15.92
C THR A 118 -2.43 5.73 -16.43
N TYR A 119 -3.44 4.88 -16.42
CA TYR A 119 -4.82 5.24 -16.71
C TYR A 119 -5.55 5.59 -15.40
N ILE A 120 -6.40 6.61 -15.41
CA ILE A 120 -7.27 6.92 -14.28
C ILE A 120 -8.60 6.22 -14.48
N PRO A 121 -8.96 5.22 -13.66
CA PRO A 121 -10.21 4.51 -13.82
C PRO A 121 -11.41 5.45 -13.75
N GLU A 122 -12.44 5.22 -14.56
CA GLU A 122 -13.72 5.92 -14.39
C GLU A 122 -14.32 5.59 -13.02
N THR A 123 -14.96 6.58 -12.39
CA THR A 123 -15.72 6.34 -11.17
C THR A 123 -16.95 5.49 -11.48
N ARG A 124 -17.24 4.51 -10.61
CA ARG A 124 -18.46 3.72 -10.63
C ARG A 124 -19.26 4.03 -9.37
N GLU A 125 -20.56 4.21 -9.53
CA GLU A 125 -21.47 4.42 -8.40
C GLU A 125 -21.56 3.13 -7.58
N ALA A 126 -21.31 3.24 -6.28
CA ALA A 126 -21.50 2.17 -5.33
C ALA A 126 -22.92 2.23 -4.76
N VAL A 127 -23.61 1.10 -4.79
CA VAL A 127 -24.97 0.94 -4.26
C VAL A 127 -24.93 0.00 -3.07
N ILE A 128 -25.50 0.42 -1.95
CA ILE A 128 -25.60 -0.37 -0.73
C ILE A 128 -27.02 -0.96 -0.57
N SER A 129 -27.13 -2.22 -0.12
CA SER A 129 -28.42 -2.92 0.03
C SER A 129 -29.29 -2.34 1.15
N THR A 130 -28.68 -1.83 2.21
CA THR A 130 -29.33 -1.10 3.30
C THR A 130 -28.39 -0.03 3.84
N THR A 131 -28.95 1.07 4.35
CA THR A 131 -28.18 2.17 4.96
C THR A 131 -28.16 2.11 6.48
N GLU A 132 -28.94 1.21 7.08
CA GLU A 132 -29.02 1.04 8.53
C GLU A 132 -29.20 -0.44 8.88
N ILE A 133 -28.54 -0.86 9.96
CA ILE A 133 -28.74 -2.16 10.60
C ILE A 133 -28.81 -1.99 12.12
N GLU A 134 -29.64 -2.80 12.76
CA GLU A 134 -29.69 -2.89 14.22
C GLU A 134 -28.86 -4.09 14.70
N MET A 135 -28.07 -3.87 15.74
CA MET A 135 -27.28 -4.91 16.38
C MET A 135 -27.51 -4.93 17.89
N GLU A 136 -27.67 -6.12 18.47
CA GLU A 136 -27.72 -6.28 19.92
C GLU A 136 -26.34 -6.04 20.53
N LYS A 137 -26.30 -5.26 21.62
CA LYS A 137 -25.10 -5.15 22.44
C LYS A 137 -24.89 -6.46 23.21
N VAL A 138 -23.70 -7.03 23.09
CA VAL A 138 -23.34 -8.27 23.77
C VAL A 138 -22.44 -7.95 24.95
N ASP A 139 -22.94 -8.18 26.17
CA ASP A 139 -22.21 -7.93 27.40
C ASP A 139 -21.67 -9.24 28.00
N PHE A 140 -20.35 -9.40 27.98
CA PHE A 140 -19.62 -10.50 28.61
C PHE A 140 -19.00 -10.14 29.96
N SER A 141 -19.25 -8.94 30.50
CA SER A 141 -18.65 -8.47 31.77
C SER A 141 -18.90 -9.40 32.97
N GLY A 142 -20.01 -10.15 32.96
CA GLY A 142 -20.35 -11.17 33.96
C GLY A 142 -19.60 -12.51 33.83
N GLY A 143 -18.73 -12.68 32.84
CA GLY A 143 -17.95 -13.89 32.56
C GLY A 143 -18.59 -14.84 31.53
N PHE A 144 -17.80 -15.74 30.95
CA PHE A 144 -18.20 -16.68 29.88
C PHE A 144 -19.12 -17.84 30.32
N GLY A 145 -19.78 -17.72 31.48
CA GLY A 145 -20.46 -18.84 32.15
C GLY A 145 -21.86 -18.51 32.63
N GLY A 146 -22.85 -18.56 31.74
CA GLY A 146 -24.25 -18.83 32.11
C GLY A 146 -25.22 -17.65 32.04
N GLY A 147 -25.69 -17.34 30.83
CA GLY A 147 -26.97 -16.68 30.56
C GLY A 147 -27.72 -17.48 29.48
N PRO A 148 -29.07 -17.53 29.49
CA PRO A 148 -29.85 -18.38 28.59
C PRO A 148 -29.55 -18.03 27.13
N GLY A 149 -29.45 -19.06 26.29
CA GLY A 149 -28.93 -18.98 24.92
C GLY A 149 -29.37 -17.73 24.18
N ILE A 150 -28.42 -16.83 23.96
CA ILE A 150 -28.50 -15.82 22.90
C ILE A 150 -28.53 -16.64 21.61
N GLN A 151 -29.73 -16.95 21.14
CA GLN A 151 -29.91 -17.35 19.75
C GLN A 151 -29.52 -16.08 18.99
N PRO A 152 -28.39 -16.06 18.27
CA PRO A 152 -28.01 -14.85 17.56
C PRO A 152 -29.12 -14.56 16.56
N GLU A 153 -29.81 -13.43 16.70
CA GLU A 153 -30.63 -12.93 15.60
C GLU A 153 -29.72 -12.83 14.37
N THR A 154 -30.21 -13.39 13.28
CA THR A 154 -29.54 -13.34 11.99
C THR A 154 -29.72 -11.91 11.48
N VAL A 155 -28.70 -11.08 11.65
CA VAL A 155 -28.61 -9.81 10.94
C VAL A 155 -28.30 -10.13 9.49
N ASP A 156 -29.14 -9.64 8.59
CA ASP A 156 -28.94 -9.85 7.16
C ASP A 156 -27.61 -9.24 6.71
N PRO A 157 -26.86 -9.91 5.81
CA PRO A 157 -25.65 -9.33 5.23
C PRO A 157 -25.95 -8.01 4.50
N VAL A 158 -24.95 -7.13 4.50
CA VAL A 158 -25.02 -5.86 3.76
C VAL A 158 -24.17 -5.99 2.50
N ASP A 159 -24.80 -5.88 1.34
CA ASP A 159 -24.12 -5.95 0.05
C ASP A 159 -23.83 -4.54 -0.45
N ILE A 160 -22.61 -4.35 -0.93
CA ILE A 160 -22.17 -3.15 -1.66
C ILE A 160 -21.85 -3.61 -3.07
N SER A 161 -22.49 -3.01 -4.07
CA SER A 161 -22.41 -3.41 -5.46
C SER A 161 -22.08 -2.24 -6.38
N TRP A 162 -21.43 -2.52 -7.50
CA TRP A 162 -21.07 -1.55 -8.54
C TRP A 162 -21.01 -2.25 -9.91
N GLU A 163 -21.03 -1.46 -10.98
CA GLU A 163 -20.85 -2.02 -12.32
C GLU A 163 -19.36 -2.31 -12.61
N ASN A 164 -19.05 -3.56 -12.95
CA ASN A 164 -17.70 -3.96 -13.39
C ASN A 164 -17.71 -4.75 -14.72
N PRO A 165 -18.24 -4.18 -15.82
CA PRO A 165 -18.25 -4.88 -17.11
C PRO A 165 -16.84 -5.04 -17.71
N GLU A 166 -15.87 -4.24 -17.27
CA GLU A 166 -14.47 -4.30 -17.72
C GLU A 166 -13.66 -5.41 -17.06
N GLY A 167 -14.10 -5.94 -15.91
CA GLY A 167 -13.33 -6.93 -15.14
C GLY A 167 -12.11 -6.32 -14.43
N ASP A 168 -12.24 -5.08 -13.97
CA ASP A 168 -11.20 -4.37 -13.24
C ASP A 168 -11.11 -4.82 -11.78
N TYR A 169 -10.01 -4.43 -11.12
CA TYR A 169 -9.76 -4.71 -9.72
C TYR A 169 -10.42 -3.67 -8.81
N TYR A 170 -11.02 -4.16 -7.74
CA TYR A 170 -11.63 -3.36 -6.70
C TYR A 170 -11.19 -3.83 -5.32
N TYR A 171 -11.10 -2.89 -4.39
CA TYR A 171 -11.00 -3.20 -2.96
C TYR A 171 -11.90 -2.27 -2.17
N VAL A 172 -12.26 -2.69 -0.95
CA VAL A 172 -13.16 -1.95 -0.08
C VAL A 172 -12.44 -1.58 1.20
N VAL A 173 -12.59 -0.31 1.60
CA VAL A 173 -12.19 0.18 2.92
C VAL A 173 -13.43 0.45 3.74
N ILE A 174 -13.49 -0.07 4.95
CA ILE A 174 -14.58 0.18 5.89
C ILE A 174 -13.97 0.78 7.15
N ARG A 175 -14.46 1.95 7.56
CA ARG A 175 -14.02 2.59 8.80
C ARG A 175 -15.17 3.21 9.57
N ASN A 176 -15.10 3.10 10.88
CA ASN A 176 -15.97 3.87 11.76
C ASN A 176 -15.44 5.31 11.87
N ILE A 177 -16.32 6.30 11.66
CA ILE A 177 -15.96 7.72 11.64
C ILE A 177 -16.34 8.48 12.90
N GLU A 178 -16.91 7.80 13.90
CA GLU A 178 -17.22 8.39 15.21
C GLU A 178 -15.93 8.73 15.96
N ASP A 179 -15.96 9.82 16.73
CA ASP A 179 -14.80 10.23 17.53
C ASP A 179 -14.49 9.23 18.67
N ASP A 180 -15.55 8.69 19.30
CA ASP A 180 -15.50 7.75 20.43
C ASP A 180 -16.58 6.66 20.24
N PRO A 181 -16.34 5.67 19.34
CA PRO A 181 -17.33 4.66 19.04
C PRO A 181 -17.51 3.67 20.19
N GLU A 182 -18.75 3.30 20.48
CA GLU A 182 -19.06 2.26 21.45
C GLU A 182 -18.92 0.87 20.82
N GLU A 183 -18.32 -0.07 21.56
CA GLU A 183 -18.16 -1.46 21.12
C GLU A 183 -19.50 -2.23 21.16
N ILE A 184 -19.70 -3.07 20.15
CA ILE A 184 -20.84 -4.00 20.09
C ILE A 184 -20.68 -5.09 21.15
N ILE A 185 -19.44 -5.55 21.37
CA ILE A 185 -19.11 -6.59 22.34
C ILE A 185 -18.38 -5.94 23.51
N GLU A 186 -19.02 -5.90 24.66
CA GLU A 186 -18.44 -5.46 25.92
C GLU A 186 -17.77 -6.64 26.63
N LEU A 187 -16.48 -6.51 26.89
CA LEU A 187 -15.65 -7.56 27.47
C LEU A 187 -15.46 -7.37 28.98
N PRO A 188 -15.12 -8.44 29.73
CA PRO A 188 -14.73 -8.33 31.14
C PRO A 188 -13.59 -7.33 31.36
N GLU A 189 -13.61 -6.58 32.46
CA GLU A 189 -12.57 -5.60 32.82
C GLU A 189 -11.14 -6.18 32.86
N ASN A 190 -11.01 -7.50 33.02
CA ASN A 190 -9.73 -8.21 33.08
C ASN A 190 -9.26 -8.75 31.71
N VAL A 191 -9.99 -8.48 30.62
CA VAL A 191 -9.65 -8.85 29.25
C VAL A 191 -9.46 -7.58 28.43
N ASP A 192 -8.20 -7.22 28.20
CA ASP A 192 -7.80 -6.13 27.33
C ASP A 192 -7.19 -6.72 26.05
N PHE A 193 -7.86 -6.55 24.90
CA PHE A 193 -7.32 -6.95 23.59
C PHE A 193 -6.46 -5.84 22.94
N GLY A 194 -6.12 -4.81 23.70
CA GLY A 194 -5.35 -3.66 23.24
C GLY A 194 -6.24 -2.50 22.82
N ASP A 195 -5.56 -1.42 22.45
CA ASP A 195 -6.10 -0.09 22.15
C ASP A 195 -7.46 -0.13 21.42
N ARG A 196 -8.49 0.47 22.05
CA ARG A 196 -9.87 0.65 21.56
C ARG A 196 -9.89 1.58 20.34
N ARG A 197 -9.24 1.13 19.27
CA ARG A 197 -9.07 1.91 18.04
C ARG A 197 -10.37 1.88 17.26
N ARG A 198 -10.66 2.98 16.57
CA ARG A 198 -11.74 3.03 15.59
C ARG A 198 -11.60 1.87 14.61
N PHE A 199 -12.71 1.21 14.36
CA PHE A 199 -12.80 0.10 13.42
C PHE A 199 -12.25 0.52 12.06
N PHE A 200 -11.36 -0.30 11.51
CA PHE A 200 -10.76 -0.12 10.20
C PHE A 200 -10.53 -1.49 9.56
N PHE A 201 -11.03 -1.64 8.34
CA PHE A 201 -10.86 -2.82 7.52
C PHE A 201 -10.50 -2.41 6.09
N ILE A 202 -9.64 -3.19 5.44
CA ILE A 202 -9.30 -3.07 4.03
C ILE A 202 -9.28 -4.48 3.42
N SER A 203 -9.98 -4.68 2.30
CA SER A 203 -9.89 -5.93 1.53
C SER A 203 -8.65 -5.94 0.64
N GLU A 204 -8.25 -7.11 0.17
CA GLU A 204 -7.31 -7.19 -0.94
C GLU A 204 -8.01 -6.79 -2.25
N PRO A 205 -7.27 -6.29 -3.25
CA PRO A 205 -7.82 -6.02 -4.58
C PRO A 205 -8.20 -7.30 -5.31
N GLU A 206 -9.46 -7.42 -5.73
CA GLU A 206 -9.99 -8.56 -6.47
C GLU A 206 -10.83 -8.10 -7.67
N ILE A 207 -11.01 -8.97 -8.68
CA ILE A 207 -11.97 -8.71 -9.77
C ILE A 207 -13.36 -9.10 -9.26
N MET A 208 -14.13 -8.10 -8.85
CA MET A 208 -15.44 -8.26 -8.23
C MET A 208 -16.37 -7.08 -8.58
N ASP A 209 -17.67 -7.32 -8.47
CA ASP A 209 -18.77 -6.36 -8.66
C ASP A 209 -19.65 -6.23 -7.42
N VAL A 210 -19.39 -7.04 -6.39
CA VAL A 210 -20.08 -7.01 -5.10
C VAL A 210 -19.12 -7.35 -3.94
N TYR A 211 -19.23 -6.60 -2.84
CA TYR A 211 -18.63 -6.90 -1.56
C TYR A 211 -19.73 -7.11 -0.50
N THR A 212 -19.69 -8.23 0.20
CA THR A 212 -20.67 -8.54 1.25
C THR A 212 -20.03 -8.36 2.63
N ILE A 213 -20.62 -7.49 3.44
CA ILE A 213 -20.31 -7.34 4.86
C ILE A 213 -21.17 -8.36 5.62
N ASP A 214 -20.51 -9.21 6.42
CA ASP A 214 -21.14 -10.01 7.47
C ASP A 214 -21.08 -9.19 8.77
N PRO A 215 -22.18 -8.52 9.20
CA PRO A 215 -22.11 -7.54 10.28
C PRO A 215 -21.58 -8.12 11.59
N ARG A 216 -21.90 -9.37 11.90
CA ARG A 216 -21.49 -10.02 13.16
C ARG A 216 -20.01 -10.37 13.20
N ARG A 217 -19.40 -10.61 12.04
CA ARG A 217 -17.99 -10.98 11.95
C ARG A 217 -17.09 -9.80 11.65
N SER A 218 -17.60 -8.85 10.88
CA SER A 218 -16.82 -7.73 10.37
C SER A 218 -16.92 -6.51 11.27
N LEU A 219 -18.10 -6.16 11.78
CA LEU A 219 -18.30 -4.90 12.52
C LEU A 219 -18.13 -5.11 14.02
N THR A 220 -17.38 -4.23 14.66
CA THR A 220 -17.05 -4.32 16.10
C THR A 220 -17.62 -3.17 16.92
N GLN A 221 -18.14 -2.13 16.27
CA GLN A 221 -18.51 -0.85 16.87
C GLN A 221 -19.87 -0.36 16.34
N PHE A 222 -20.59 0.40 17.16
CA PHE A 222 -21.78 1.16 16.75
C PHE A 222 -21.40 2.49 16.09
N GLY A 223 -22.37 3.11 15.41
CA GLY A 223 -22.25 4.42 14.76
C GLY A 223 -22.06 4.35 13.25
N THR A 224 -21.70 5.49 12.65
CA THR A 224 -21.57 5.59 11.20
C THR A 224 -20.30 4.93 10.69
N HIS A 225 -20.47 3.97 9.78
CA HIS A 225 -19.38 3.33 9.02
C HIS A 225 -19.33 3.92 7.62
N GLN A 226 -18.19 4.51 7.28
CA GLN A 226 -17.88 4.92 5.92
C GLN A 226 -17.29 3.75 5.16
N ILE A 227 -17.90 3.41 4.02
CA ILE A 227 -17.47 2.33 3.13
C ILE A 227 -17.01 2.97 1.82
N ILE A 228 -15.74 2.82 1.48
CA ILE A 228 -15.13 3.38 0.28
C ILE A 228 -14.79 2.23 -0.66
N VAL A 229 -15.37 2.24 -1.84
CA VAL A 229 -15.09 1.28 -2.91
C VAL A 229 -14.05 1.90 -3.83
N TYR A 230 -12.86 1.31 -3.89
CA TYR A 230 -11.77 1.77 -4.75
C TYR A 230 -11.70 0.90 -5.99
N ARG A 231 -11.61 1.53 -7.16
CA ARG A 231 -11.25 0.92 -8.44
C ARG A 231 -9.77 1.20 -8.69
N VAL A 232 -9.01 0.16 -9.00
CA VAL A 232 -7.55 0.26 -9.20
C VAL A 232 -7.10 -0.47 -10.45
N ASN A 233 -5.97 -0.02 -10.98
CA ASN A 233 -5.34 -0.67 -12.12
C ASN A 233 -4.58 -1.95 -11.72
N PRO A 234 -4.25 -2.83 -12.68
CA PRO A 234 -3.50 -4.05 -12.42
C PRO A 234 -2.14 -3.83 -11.75
N GLU A 235 -1.44 -2.72 -12.02
CA GLU A 235 -0.15 -2.42 -11.37
C GLU A 235 -0.29 -2.25 -9.84
N TYR A 236 -1.44 -1.79 -9.35
CA TYR A 236 -1.72 -1.74 -7.91
C TYR A 236 -1.98 -3.13 -7.34
N ALA A 237 -2.82 -3.92 -8.02
CA ALA A 237 -3.16 -5.29 -7.59
C ALA A 237 -1.93 -6.19 -7.50
N ALA A 238 -0.99 -6.05 -8.45
CA ALA A 238 0.26 -6.81 -8.47
C ALA A 238 1.11 -6.66 -7.20
N LEU A 239 0.98 -5.53 -6.46
CA LEU A 239 1.67 -5.35 -5.18
C LEU A 239 1.24 -6.38 -4.13
N TYR A 240 -0.01 -6.84 -4.18
CA TYR A 240 -0.56 -7.80 -3.21
C TYR A 240 -0.14 -9.24 -3.53
N GLU A 241 0.00 -9.60 -4.82
CA GLU A 241 0.39 -10.96 -5.24
C GLU A 241 1.80 -11.36 -4.77
N THR A 242 2.70 -10.40 -4.59
CA THR A 242 4.08 -10.68 -4.13
C THR A 242 4.22 -10.98 -2.65
N SER A 243 3.19 -10.67 -1.84
CA SER A 243 3.19 -10.86 -0.39
C SER A 243 3.05 -12.34 0.03
N GLY A 244 2.62 -13.22 -0.88
CA GLY A 244 2.38 -14.65 -0.61
C GLY A 244 3.57 -15.59 -0.82
N ASN A 245 4.75 -15.10 -1.24
CA ASN A 245 5.87 -15.96 -1.62
C ASN A 245 6.89 -16.18 -0.50
N SER A 246 7.36 -17.43 -0.36
CA SER A 246 8.29 -17.87 0.70
C SER A 246 9.59 -17.04 0.74
N SER A 247 10.10 -16.81 1.96
CA SER A 247 11.32 -16.05 2.30
C SER A 247 12.64 -16.48 1.63
N LEU A 248 12.59 -17.49 0.74
CA LEU A 248 13.72 -18.01 -0.02
C LEU A 248 13.79 -17.46 -1.45
N SER A 249 12.78 -16.73 -1.93
CA SER A 249 12.78 -16.11 -3.25
C SER A 249 12.79 -14.59 -3.11
N LEU A 250 13.95 -13.97 -3.32
CA LEU A 250 14.11 -12.51 -3.43
C LEU A 250 13.55 -12.07 -4.79
N VAL A 251 12.23 -11.99 -4.90
CA VAL A 251 11.58 -11.42 -6.09
C VAL A 251 11.47 -9.92 -5.87
N GLN A 252 11.92 -9.15 -6.85
CA GLN A 252 11.72 -7.70 -6.86
C GLN A 252 10.22 -7.40 -6.94
N PRO A 253 9.69 -6.47 -6.12
CA PRO A 253 8.30 -6.05 -6.26
C PRO A 253 8.02 -5.58 -7.69
N PRO A 254 6.81 -5.79 -8.22
CA PRO A 254 6.44 -5.29 -9.53
C PRO A 254 6.60 -3.76 -9.58
N SER A 255 7.05 -3.28 -10.74
CA SER A 255 7.25 -1.87 -11.01
C SER A 255 6.78 -1.55 -12.42
N ASN A 256 6.04 -0.46 -12.57
CA ASN A 256 5.69 0.12 -13.88
C ASN A 256 6.57 1.34 -14.24
N ILE A 257 7.63 1.58 -13.47
CA ILE A 257 8.57 2.68 -13.68
C ILE A 257 9.71 2.21 -14.61
N VAL A 258 9.87 2.90 -15.73
CA VAL A 258 11.00 2.72 -16.65
C VAL A 258 12.24 3.41 -16.07
N ASN A 259 13.39 2.72 -16.10
CA ASN A 259 14.67 3.19 -15.52
C ASN A 259 14.63 3.52 -14.02
N GLY A 260 13.63 3.01 -13.30
CA GLY A 260 13.46 3.19 -11.87
C GLY A 260 12.66 2.05 -11.24
N LEU A 261 12.25 2.22 -9.99
CA LEU A 261 11.40 1.28 -9.25
C LEU A 261 10.19 1.97 -8.67
N GLY A 262 9.21 1.17 -8.24
CA GLY A 262 8.05 1.62 -7.48
C GLY A 262 6.77 1.63 -8.33
N ILE A 263 5.86 2.56 -8.05
CA ILE A 263 4.52 2.57 -8.64
C ILE A 263 4.07 3.99 -8.99
N PHE A 264 3.48 4.10 -10.18
CA PHE A 264 2.73 5.26 -10.63
C PHE A 264 1.37 4.77 -11.12
N THR A 265 0.30 5.00 -10.38
CA THR A 265 -0.99 4.37 -10.68
C THR A 265 -2.19 5.29 -10.46
N GLY A 266 -3.20 5.18 -11.31
CA GLY A 266 -4.49 5.84 -11.17
C GLY A 266 -5.45 5.08 -10.27
N VAL A 267 -6.24 5.83 -9.51
CA VAL A 267 -7.25 5.29 -8.60
C VAL A 267 -8.52 6.13 -8.70
N SER A 268 -9.68 5.49 -8.69
CA SER A 268 -10.95 6.17 -8.46
C SER A 268 -11.71 5.49 -7.34
N SER A 269 -12.66 6.21 -6.75
CA SER A 269 -13.49 5.64 -5.69
C SER A 269 -14.86 6.27 -5.64
N ASP A 270 -15.77 5.55 -4.99
CA ASP A 270 -17.04 6.07 -4.53
C ASP A 270 -17.27 5.65 -3.07
N THR A 271 -18.17 6.34 -2.38
CA THR A 271 -18.36 6.18 -0.93
C THR A 271 -19.84 6.06 -0.59
N VAL A 272 -20.16 5.02 0.19
CA VAL A 272 -21.47 4.82 0.82
C VAL A 272 -21.32 4.79 2.34
N TYR A 273 -22.44 4.91 3.05
CA TYR A 273 -22.47 4.94 4.50
C TYR A 273 -23.45 3.89 5.02
N LEU A 274 -23.06 3.25 6.13
CA LEU A 274 -23.88 2.30 6.87
C LEU A 274 -23.96 2.76 8.32
N GLU A 275 -25.17 2.97 8.82
CA GLU A 275 -25.42 3.25 10.22
C GLU A 275 -25.62 1.95 11.00
N VAL A 276 -24.89 1.77 12.09
CA VAL A 276 -25.02 0.60 12.97
C VAL A 276 -25.57 1.05 14.30
N THR A 277 -26.85 0.78 14.53
CA THR A 277 -27.56 1.20 15.74
C THR A 277 -27.76 0.03 16.70
N LYS A 278 -28.06 0.36 17.95
CA LYS A 278 -28.41 -0.64 18.96
C LYS A 278 -29.86 -1.06 18.78
N ALA A 279 -30.11 -2.37 18.72
CA ALA A 279 -31.46 -2.91 18.83
C ALA A 279 -32.09 -2.49 20.17
N GLN A 280 -33.39 -2.16 20.15
CA GLN A 280 -34.16 -1.75 21.35
C GLN A 280 -34.73 -2.91 22.16
#